data_AF-A0A2Z4UBL8-F1
#
_entry.id   AF-A0A2Z4UBL8-F1
#
_cell.length_a   1.000
_cell.length_b   1.000
_cell.length_c   1.000
_cell.angle_alpha   90.00
_cell.angle_beta   90.00
_cell.angle_gamma   90.00
#
_symmetry.space_group_name_H-M   'P 1'
#
loop_
_entity.id
_entity.type
_entity.pdbx_description
1 polymer ?
#
loop_
_entity_poly.entity_id
_entity_poly.type
_entity_poly.pdbx_seq_one_letter_code
_entity_poly.pdbx_strand_id
1 'polypeptide(L)'
;MVIHMEEEWRAYLLQRAESSVYQGEYFWHSLSCEEKLCAEAVLGLLEDIRGGEAERAELAWIGFWYLLYRGFQEIYNFFKGASHTSFQRMCALAKTKQREQLSGLGYLCIEFLFAEELEVEIEKNGTYSLLYTCMKNCEELWRSRKGR
;
A
#
# COMPACT_ATOMS: atom_id res chain seq x y z
N MET A 1 -4.31 -8.45 -29.05
CA MET A 1 -4.57 -9.46 -27.99
C MET A 1 -4.05 -8.99 -26.64
N VAL A 2 -2.75 -8.70 -26.48
CA VAL A 2 -2.15 -8.26 -25.19
C VAL A 2 -2.78 -6.97 -24.63
N ILE A 3 -2.94 -5.92 -25.46
CA ILE A 3 -3.58 -4.65 -25.04
C ILE A 3 -5.01 -4.88 -24.53
N HIS A 4 -5.75 -5.78 -25.19
CA HIS A 4 -7.14 -6.07 -24.83
C HIS A 4 -7.22 -6.80 -23.47
N MET A 5 -6.24 -7.66 -23.17
CA MET A 5 -6.14 -8.35 -21.89
C MET A 5 -5.71 -7.41 -20.74
N GLU A 6 -4.84 -6.43 -21.00
CA GLU A 6 -4.45 -5.42 -20.01
C GLU A 6 -5.63 -4.50 -19.63
N GLU A 7 -6.43 -4.10 -20.61
CA GLU A 7 -7.64 -3.29 -20.39
C GLU A 7 -8.73 -4.07 -19.63
N GLU A 8 -8.95 -5.33 -20.00
CA GLU A 8 -9.89 -6.23 -19.30
C GLU A 8 -9.46 -6.48 -17.86
N TRP A 9 -8.17 -6.72 -17.63
CA TRP A 9 -7.62 -6.94 -16.30
C TRP A 9 -7.71 -5.68 -15.43
N ARG A 10 -7.45 -4.51 -16.00
CA ARG A 10 -7.60 -3.24 -15.31
C ARG A 10 -9.06 -2.96 -14.96
N ALA A 11 -9.99 -3.19 -15.89
CA ALA A 11 -11.43 -3.04 -15.63
C ALA A 11 -11.91 -3.99 -14.53
N TYR A 12 -11.40 -5.23 -14.52
CA TYR A 12 -11.66 -6.21 -13.48
C TYR A 12 -11.18 -5.72 -12.10
N LEU A 13 -9.91 -5.31 -11.98
CA LEU A 13 -9.36 -4.81 -10.71
C LEU A 13 -10.09 -3.59 -10.20
N LEU A 14 -10.48 -2.67 -11.10
CA LEU A 14 -11.29 -1.51 -10.75
C LEU A 14 -12.64 -1.94 -10.16
N GLN A 15 -13.35 -2.85 -10.81
CA GLN A 15 -14.64 -3.35 -10.31
C GLN A 15 -14.51 -3.97 -8.91
N ARG A 16 -13.41 -4.67 -8.64
CA ARG A 16 -13.14 -5.28 -7.33
C ARG A 16 -12.76 -4.21 -6.30
N ALA A 17 -11.94 -3.23 -6.66
CA ALA A 17 -11.61 -2.09 -5.81
C ALA A 17 -12.85 -1.28 -5.42
N GLU A 18 -13.80 -1.12 -6.34
CA GLU A 18 -15.12 -0.50 -6.10
C GLU A 18 -16.00 -1.27 -5.11
N SER A 19 -15.66 -2.52 -4.80
CA SER A 19 -16.34 -3.30 -3.75
C SER A 19 -15.62 -3.22 -2.40
N SER A 20 -14.44 -2.61 -2.34
CA SER A 20 -13.64 -2.59 -1.12
C SER A 20 -14.25 -1.72 -0.04
N VAL A 21 -14.26 -2.22 1.20
CA VAL A 21 -14.69 -1.46 2.38
C VAL A 21 -13.77 -0.27 2.72
N TYR A 22 -12.61 -0.18 2.07
CA TYR A 22 -11.61 0.87 2.30
C TYR A 22 -11.75 2.08 1.37
N GLN A 23 -12.57 2.01 0.34
CA GLN A 23 -12.88 3.18 -0.49
C GLN A 23 -14.13 3.92 0.02
N GLY A 24 -13.93 5.01 0.73
CA GLY A 24 -14.99 5.98 1.03
C GLY A 24 -15.23 6.94 -0.15
N GLU A 25 -16.37 7.65 -0.15
CA GLU A 25 -16.76 8.61 -1.20
C GLU A 25 -15.65 9.62 -1.56
N TYR A 26 -14.84 10.02 -0.57
CA TYR A 26 -13.74 10.98 -0.74
C TYR A 26 -12.36 10.37 -0.97
N PHE A 27 -12.21 9.04 -0.87
CA PHE A 27 -10.92 8.35 -0.99
C PHE A 27 -10.30 8.61 -2.36
N TRP A 28 -11.03 8.31 -3.44
CA TRP A 28 -10.52 8.48 -4.80
C TRP A 28 -10.25 9.92 -5.19
N HIS A 29 -11.03 10.86 -4.65
CA HIS A 29 -10.84 12.29 -4.88
C HIS A 29 -9.60 12.86 -4.19
N SER A 30 -9.04 12.14 -3.21
CA SER A 30 -7.85 12.54 -2.48
C SER A 30 -6.53 12.06 -3.12
N LEU A 31 -6.61 11.20 -4.13
CA LEU A 31 -5.46 10.61 -4.81
C LEU A 31 -5.12 11.36 -6.09
N SER A 32 -3.83 11.45 -6.41
CA SER A 32 -3.40 11.81 -7.77
C SER A 32 -3.85 10.76 -8.80
N CYS A 33 -3.72 11.09 -10.08
CA CYS A 33 -4.05 10.15 -11.15
C CYS A 33 -3.24 8.84 -11.04
N GLU A 34 -1.96 8.97 -10.73
CA GLU A 34 -1.03 7.86 -10.55
C GLU A 34 -1.33 7.06 -9.27
N GLU A 35 -1.58 7.74 -8.14
CA GLU A 35 -1.94 7.10 -6.88
C GLU A 35 -3.25 6.33 -6.99
N LYS A 36 -4.20 6.84 -7.78
CA LYS A 36 -5.48 6.19 -8.06
C LYS A 36 -5.28 4.86 -8.79
N LEU A 37 -4.42 4.80 -9.82
CA LEU A 37 -4.12 3.57 -10.55
C LEU A 37 -3.52 2.49 -9.63
N CYS A 38 -2.59 2.89 -8.77
CA CYS A 38 -2.01 1.98 -7.79
C CYS A 38 -3.05 1.49 -6.77
N ALA A 39 -3.89 2.40 -6.26
CA ALA A 39 -4.93 2.05 -5.30
C ALA A 39 -6.00 1.13 -5.90
N GLU A 40 -6.41 1.33 -7.16
CA GLU A 40 -7.32 0.43 -7.89
C GLU A 40 -6.75 -1.00 -7.96
N ALA A 41 -5.47 -1.13 -8.34
CA ALA A 41 -4.83 -2.44 -8.45
C ALA A 41 -4.70 -3.14 -7.08
N VAL A 42 -4.21 -2.41 -6.06
CA VAL A 42 -3.99 -2.95 -4.71
C VAL A 42 -5.31 -3.35 -4.05
N LEU A 43 -6.34 -2.50 -4.11
CA LEU A 43 -7.63 -2.80 -3.50
C LEU A 43 -8.35 -3.94 -4.24
N GLY A 44 -8.26 -3.99 -5.57
CA GLY A 44 -8.84 -5.11 -6.34
C GLY A 44 -8.24 -6.46 -5.97
N LEU A 45 -6.91 -6.54 -5.86
CA LEU A 45 -6.21 -7.75 -5.42
C LEU A 45 -6.55 -8.11 -3.97
N LEU A 46 -6.67 -7.11 -3.08
CA LEU A 46 -7.02 -7.32 -1.68
C LEU A 46 -8.43 -7.94 -1.51
N GLU A 47 -9.40 -7.50 -2.30
CA GLU A 47 -10.75 -8.07 -2.26
C GLU A 47 -10.82 -9.49 -2.85
N ASP A 48 -9.91 -9.86 -3.77
CA ASP A 48 -9.77 -11.24 -4.23
C ASP A 48 -9.14 -12.15 -3.18
N ILE A 49 -8.12 -11.67 -2.46
CA ILE A 49 -7.53 -12.38 -1.32
C ILE A 49 -8.60 -12.65 -0.25
N ARG A 50 -9.50 -11.70 -0.02
CA ARG A 50 -10.61 -11.83 0.95
C ARG A 50 -11.80 -12.64 0.46
N GLY A 51 -11.99 -12.72 -0.84
CA GLY A 51 -13.14 -13.35 -1.48
C GLY A 51 -13.25 -14.86 -1.27
N GLY A 52 -12.22 -15.51 -0.73
CA GLY A 52 -12.27 -16.91 -0.28
C GLY A 52 -12.22 -17.96 -1.40
N GLU A 53 -12.22 -17.56 -2.68
CA GLU A 53 -11.93 -18.46 -3.80
C GLU A 53 -10.42 -18.76 -3.83
N ALA A 54 -10.03 -19.97 -3.41
CA ALA A 54 -8.64 -20.34 -3.17
C ALA A 54 -7.69 -20.04 -4.35
N GLU A 55 -8.08 -20.38 -5.58
CA GLU A 55 -7.26 -20.14 -6.78
C GLU A 55 -7.09 -18.65 -7.09
N ARG A 56 -8.15 -17.85 -6.92
CA ARG A 56 -8.09 -16.40 -7.16
C ARG A 56 -7.35 -15.67 -6.05
N ALA A 57 -7.53 -16.09 -4.80
CA ALA A 57 -6.78 -15.56 -3.67
C ALA A 57 -5.28 -15.84 -3.83
N GLU A 58 -4.90 -17.03 -4.30
CA GLU A 58 -3.50 -17.37 -4.58
C GLU A 58 -2.92 -16.54 -5.73
N LEU A 59 -3.63 -16.40 -6.85
CA LEU A 59 -3.20 -15.56 -7.97
C LEU A 59 -3.14 -14.08 -7.60
N ALA A 60 -4.09 -13.58 -6.80
CA ALA A 60 -4.09 -12.22 -6.30
C ALA A 60 -2.95 -11.99 -5.31
N TRP A 61 -2.62 -12.98 -4.47
CA TRP A 61 -1.46 -12.94 -3.59
C TRP A 61 -0.15 -12.87 -4.39
N ILE A 62 0.00 -13.71 -5.42
CA ILE A 62 1.16 -13.68 -6.32
C ILE A 62 1.25 -12.33 -7.04
N GLY A 63 0.14 -11.80 -7.56
CA GLY A 63 0.08 -10.51 -8.25
C GLY A 63 0.42 -9.34 -7.33
N PHE A 64 -0.11 -9.35 -6.10
CA PHE A 64 0.17 -8.36 -5.07
C PHE A 64 1.66 -8.35 -4.71
N TRP A 65 2.24 -9.52 -4.45
CA TRP A 65 3.67 -9.67 -4.20
C TRP A 65 4.53 -9.32 -5.39
N TYR A 66 4.10 -9.64 -6.62
CA TYR A 66 4.83 -9.25 -7.83
C TYR A 66 4.88 -7.73 -8.00
N LEU A 67 3.75 -7.04 -7.79
CA LEU A 67 3.68 -5.57 -7.85
C LEU A 67 4.56 -4.94 -6.78
N LEU A 68 4.51 -5.46 -5.54
CA LEU A 68 5.37 -5.00 -4.46
C LEU A 68 6.84 -5.27 -4.75
N TYR A 69 7.19 -6.46 -5.22
CA TYR A 69 8.57 -6.85 -5.48
C TYR A 69 9.18 -6.11 -6.68
N ARG A 70 8.41 -5.90 -7.77
CA ARG A 70 8.89 -5.17 -8.94
C ARG A 70 8.95 -3.67 -8.72
N GLY A 71 8.00 -3.12 -7.98
CA GLY A 71 7.95 -1.67 -7.68
C GLY A 71 8.90 -1.26 -6.56
N PHE A 72 9.17 -2.16 -5.60
CA PHE A 72 9.86 -1.82 -4.34
C PHE A 72 10.97 -2.80 -4.01
N GLN A 73 11.61 -3.39 -5.04
CA GLN A 73 12.69 -4.37 -4.87
C GLN A 73 13.83 -3.85 -4.00
N GLU A 74 14.16 -2.56 -4.12
CA GLU A 74 15.20 -1.91 -3.32
C GLU A 74 14.84 -1.91 -1.83
N ILE A 75 13.56 -1.71 -1.51
CA ILE A 75 13.04 -1.72 -0.14
C ILE A 75 13.03 -3.14 0.40
N TYR A 76 12.54 -4.09 -0.39
CA TYR A 76 12.60 -5.50 -0.03
C TYR A 76 14.04 -5.94 0.28
N ASN A 77 15.00 -5.59 -0.59
CA ASN A 77 16.41 -5.90 -0.39
C ASN A 77 17.02 -5.19 0.82
N PHE A 78 16.54 -4.00 1.18
CA PHE A 78 16.95 -3.29 2.38
C PHE A 78 16.59 -4.06 3.66
N PHE A 79 15.39 -4.66 3.70
CA PHE A 79 14.95 -5.48 4.83
C PHE A 79 15.48 -6.91 4.78
N LYS A 80 15.74 -7.44 3.58
CA LYS A 80 16.20 -8.81 3.38
C LYS A 80 17.53 -9.07 4.11
N GLY A 81 17.47 -9.88 5.16
CA GLY A 81 18.65 -10.26 5.96
C GLY A 81 18.96 -9.31 7.12
N ALA A 82 18.15 -8.26 7.32
CA ALA A 82 18.19 -7.47 8.54
C ALA A 82 17.37 -8.16 9.64
N SER A 83 17.86 -8.17 10.88
CA SER A 83 17.05 -8.58 12.04
C SER A 83 16.32 -7.40 12.71
N HIS A 84 16.85 -6.18 12.52
CA HIS A 84 16.32 -4.96 13.14
C HIS A 84 16.55 -3.75 12.22
N THR A 85 15.67 -2.76 12.31
CA THR A 85 15.87 -1.42 11.74
C THR A 85 15.23 -0.34 12.61
N SER A 86 15.61 0.93 12.40
CA SER A 86 15.01 2.05 13.12
C SER A 86 14.01 2.81 12.27
N PHE A 87 12.93 3.28 12.91
CA PHE A 87 11.88 4.04 12.21
C PHE A 87 12.40 5.33 11.54
N GLN A 88 13.47 5.93 12.07
CA GLN A 88 14.10 7.09 11.42
C GLN A 88 14.79 6.72 10.10
N ARG A 89 15.38 5.52 9.99
CA ARG A 89 15.97 5.04 8.73
C ARG A 89 14.90 4.76 7.68
N MET A 90 13.77 4.18 8.10
CA MET A 90 12.57 4.04 7.26
C MET A 90 12.08 5.40 6.73
N CYS A 91 11.91 6.38 7.63
CA CYS A 91 11.55 7.75 7.22
C CYS A 91 12.54 8.39 6.24
N ALA A 92 13.84 8.11 6.36
CA ALA A 92 14.85 8.60 5.44
C ALA A 92 14.72 7.95 4.05
N LEU A 93 14.48 6.63 4.00
CA LEU A 93 14.27 5.86 2.78
C LEU A 93 13.01 6.32 2.04
N ALA A 94 11.89 6.46 2.74
CA ALA A 94 10.66 6.99 2.16
C ALA A 94 10.82 8.43 1.61
N LYS A 95 11.63 9.27 2.27
CA LYS A 95 11.92 10.64 1.81
C LYS A 95 12.77 10.70 0.56
N THR A 96 13.75 9.81 0.38
CA THR A 96 14.52 9.77 -0.86
C THR A 96 13.67 9.35 -2.05
N LYS A 97 12.57 8.65 -1.79
CA LYS A 97 11.61 8.15 -2.77
C LYS A 97 10.37 9.02 -2.98
N GLN A 98 10.20 10.11 -2.23
CA GLN A 98 9.09 11.07 -2.39
C GLN A 98 8.98 11.73 -3.78
N ARG A 99 9.99 11.59 -4.65
CA ARG A 99 9.95 12.09 -6.02
C ARG A 99 9.37 11.08 -7.03
N GLU A 100 9.11 9.86 -6.59
CA GLU A 100 8.49 8.79 -7.38
C GLU A 100 6.95 8.84 -7.22
N GLN A 101 6.21 8.00 -7.95
CA GLN A 101 4.74 8.09 -8.11
C GLN A 101 3.91 7.97 -6.81
N LEU A 102 4.52 7.56 -5.69
CA LEU A 102 3.87 7.46 -4.38
C LEU A 102 4.37 8.54 -3.40
N SER A 103 3.46 9.07 -2.60
CA SER A 103 3.81 9.94 -1.47
C SER A 103 4.64 9.19 -0.42
N GLY A 104 5.42 9.93 0.39
CA GLY A 104 6.30 9.33 1.40
C GLY A 104 5.56 8.50 2.48
N LEU A 105 4.26 8.73 2.69
CA LEU A 105 3.46 7.87 3.56
C LEU A 105 3.14 6.53 2.90
N GLY A 106 2.90 6.50 1.59
CA GLY A 106 2.73 5.25 0.83
C GLY A 106 3.98 4.37 0.90
N TYR A 107 5.17 4.98 0.75
CA TYR A 107 6.44 4.28 0.93
C TYR A 107 6.61 3.70 2.34
N LEU A 108 6.28 4.48 3.38
CA LEU A 108 6.33 3.99 4.77
C LEU A 108 5.40 2.78 4.99
N CYS A 109 4.19 2.78 4.42
CA CYS A 109 3.28 1.64 4.52
C CYS A 109 3.86 0.37 3.89
N ILE A 110 4.53 0.51 2.74
CA ILE A 110 5.18 -0.61 2.05
C ILE A 110 6.38 -1.11 2.86
N GLU A 111 7.17 -0.21 3.42
CA GLU A 111 8.27 -0.56 4.32
C GLU A 111 7.81 -1.33 5.55
N PHE A 112 6.66 -0.96 6.14
CA PHE A 112 6.04 -1.72 7.24
C PHE A 112 5.62 -3.12 6.81
N LEU A 113 5.00 -3.25 5.64
CA LEU A 113 4.55 -4.54 5.12
C LEU A 113 5.72 -5.50 4.84
N PHE A 114 6.84 -4.99 4.32
CA PHE A 114 8.04 -5.82 4.16
C PHE A 114 8.72 -6.18 5.48
N ALA A 115 8.73 -5.28 6.46
CA ALA A 115 9.26 -5.58 7.79
C ALA A 115 8.43 -6.68 8.47
N GLU A 116 7.11 -6.65 8.34
CA GLU A 116 6.22 -7.70 8.86
C GLU A 116 6.46 -9.05 8.19
N GLU A 117 6.48 -9.09 6.86
CA GLU A 117 6.75 -10.33 6.09
C GLU A 117 8.11 -10.96 6.43
N LEU A 118 9.15 -10.13 6.57
CA LEU A 118 10.51 -10.58 6.80
C LEU A 118 10.85 -10.71 8.29
N GLU A 119 9.85 -10.58 9.17
CA GLU A 119 9.98 -10.65 10.63
C GLU A 119 11.05 -9.70 11.19
N VAL A 120 11.21 -8.53 10.57
CA VAL A 120 12.18 -7.51 10.99
C VAL A 120 11.60 -6.63 12.08
N GLU A 121 12.25 -6.59 13.24
CA GLU A 121 11.81 -5.73 14.34
C GLU A 121 12.11 -4.25 14.04
N ILE A 122 11.09 -3.40 14.21
CA ILE A 122 11.22 -1.94 14.03
C ILE A 122 11.36 -1.27 15.39
N GLU A 123 12.54 -0.69 15.64
CA GLU A 123 12.79 0.13 16.81
C GLU A 123 12.01 1.44 16.75
N LYS A 124 11.05 1.58 17.68
CA LYS A 124 10.22 2.78 17.84
C LYS A 124 11.03 3.87 18.54
N ASN A 125 11.34 4.95 17.83
CA ASN A 125 12.05 6.11 18.37
C ASN A 125 11.16 7.36 18.41
N GLY A 126 11.72 8.52 18.76
CA GLY A 126 10.98 9.79 18.84
C GLY A 126 10.32 10.24 17.53
N THR A 127 10.70 9.69 16.37
CA THR A 127 10.03 9.96 15.09
C THR A 127 8.75 9.12 14.93
N TYR A 128 8.67 7.96 15.59
CA TYR A 128 7.49 7.08 15.53
C TYR A 128 6.25 7.72 16.17
N SER A 129 6.43 8.49 17.25
CA SER A 129 5.33 9.21 17.91
C SER A 129 4.71 10.30 17.01
N LEU A 130 5.51 10.88 16.11
CA LEU A 130 5.03 11.83 15.10
C LEU A 130 4.16 11.16 14.05
N LEU A 131 4.56 9.97 13.55
CA LEU A 131 3.72 9.19 12.63
C LEU A 131 2.40 8.81 13.30
N TYR A 132 2.42 8.34 14.55
CA TYR A 132 1.21 8.00 15.29
C TYR A 132 0.27 9.20 15.44
N THR A 133 0.82 10.39 15.69
CA THR A 133 0.05 11.65 15.75
C THR A 133 -0.53 12.02 14.38
N CYS A 134 0.25 11.89 13.30
CA CYS A 134 -0.25 12.11 11.94
C CYS A 134 -1.36 11.11 11.58
N MET A 135 -1.21 9.83 11.91
CA MET A 135 -2.23 8.81 11.67
C MET A 135 -3.50 9.09 12.49
N LYS A 136 -3.37 9.49 13.75
CA LYS A 136 -4.52 9.94 14.56
C LYS A 136 -5.21 11.16 13.98
N ASN A 137 -4.47 12.16 13.52
CA ASN A 137 -5.05 13.34 12.89
C ASN A 137 -5.75 12.98 11.57
N CYS A 138 -5.16 12.08 10.76
CA CYS A 138 -5.81 11.54 9.56
C CYS A 138 -7.07 10.74 9.90
N GLU A 139 -7.06 9.94 10.96
CA GLU A 139 -8.21 9.20 11.46
C GLU A 139 -9.32 10.15 11.97
N GLU A 140 -8.97 11.20 12.69
CA GLU A 140 -9.90 12.24 13.15
C GLU A 140 -10.49 13.03 11.97
N LEU A 141 -9.67 13.38 10.97
CA LEU A 141 -10.13 13.97 9.71
C LEU A 141 -11.09 13.04 8.95
N TRP A 142 -10.80 11.74 8.95
CA TRP A 142 -11.66 10.73 8.32
C TRP A 142 -12.99 10.55 9.08
N ARG A 143 -12.94 10.47 10.42
CA ARG A 143 -14.12 10.33 11.29
C ARG A 143 -14.99 11.59 11.30
N SER A 144 -14.39 12.77 11.31
CA SER A 144 -15.12 14.06 11.27
C SER A 144 -15.78 14.33 9.92
N ARG A 145 -15.35 13.64 8.85
CA ARG A 145 -15.97 13.70 7.52
C ARG A 145 -17.03 12.63 7.25
N LYS A 146 -17.17 11.61 8.12
CA LYS A 146 -18.30 10.66 8.09
C LYS A 146 -19.60 11.21 8.68
N GLY A 147 -19.57 12.42 9.25
CA GLY A 147 -20.71 13.06 9.92
C GLY A 147 -21.32 14.25 9.19
N ARG A 148 -21.00 14.46 7.90
CA ARG A 148 -21.66 15.45 7.03
C ARG A 148 -22.30 14.76 5.84
#